data_AF-A0A432Y1W1-F1
#
_entry.id   AF-A0A432Y1W1-F1
#
_cell.length_a   1.000
_cell.length_b   1.000
_cell.length_c   1.000
_cell.angle_alpha   90.00
_cell.angle_beta   90.00
_cell.angle_gamma   90.00
#
_symmetry.space_group_name_H-M   'P 1'
#
loop_
_entity.id
_entity.type
_entity.pdbx_description
1 polymer ?
#
loop_
_entity_poly.entity_id
_entity_poly.type
_entity_poly.pdbx_seq_one_letter_code
_entity_poly.pdbx_strand_id
1 'polypeptide(L)'
;MIVDDDRLKLLKMYKMKVAGSVPSVLWELFGAILTGKKGAGGVGADLDGWEVKSAKDGGAYEYQYHLKTGLQKLKEDCEVNHLFCNYNKDYSRLEVRAIHGSDLADEYFKAWTPKYEANYDPTVDSAARRQRFRRNIPKGKVNELGVLILRIENGIVTHRDQEALDNF
;
A
#
# COMPACT_ATOMS: atom_id res chain seq x y z
N MET A 1 16.15 3.28 -2.04
CA MET A 1 15.74 2.93 -0.66
C MET A 1 17.00 2.86 0.16
N ILE A 2 17.23 3.80 1.08
CA ILE A 2 18.45 3.80 1.90
C ILE A 2 18.27 2.78 3.01
N VAL A 3 18.54 1.52 2.69
CA VAL A 3 18.77 0.51 3.71
C VAL A 3 20.27 0.54 4.00
N ASP A 4 20.62 0.74 5.26
CA ASP A 4 22.00 0.67 5.71
C ASP A 4 22.45 -0.80 5.66
N ASP A 5 23.12 -1.17 4.57
CA ASP A 5 23.60 -2.52 4.30
C ASP A 5 24.54 -3.03 5.41
N ASP A 6 25.31 -2.15 6.02
CA ASP A 6 26.24 -2.51 7.08
C ASP A 6 25.50 -2.79 8.38
N ARG A 7 24.47 -2.00 8.70
CA ARG A 7 23.54 -2.32 9.79
C ARG A 7 22.81 -3.65 9.56
N LEU A 8 22.34 -3.94 8.33
CA LEU A 8 21.70 -5.22 8.00
C LEU A 8 22.65 -6.40 8.19
N LYS A 9 23.89 -6.28 7.69
CA LYS A 9 24.94 -7.30 7.84
C LYS A 9 25.24 -7.55 9.32
N LEU A 10 25.39 -6.50 10.12
CA LEU A 10 25.62 -6.62 11.56
C LEU A 10 24.45 -7.31 12.26
N LEU A 11 23.20 -6.91 12.00
CA LEU A 11 22.03 -7.55 12.59
C LEU A 11 21.96 -9.05 12.25
N LYS A 12 22.25 -9.41 10.99
CA LYS A 12 22.34 -10.83 10.57
C LYS A 12 23.49 -11.56 11.27
N MET A 13 24.68 -10.98 11.32
CA MET A 13 25.88 -11.55 11.94
C MET A 13 25.67 -11.86 13.43
N TYR A 14 25.04 -10.95 14.16
CA TYR A 14 24.72 -11.11 15.58
C TYR A 14 23.41 -11.87 15.83
N LYS A 15 22.81 -12.50 14.80
CA LYS A 15 21.52 -13.22 14.88
C LYS A 15 20.39 -12.38 15.50
N MET A 16 20.49 -11.06 15.40
CA MET A 16 19.48 -10.14 15.89
C MET A 16 18.33 -10.06 14.88
N LYS A 17 17.11 -9.81 15.36
CA LYS A 17 16.01 -9.49 14.47
C LYS A 17 16.40 -8.23 13.70
N VAL A 18 16.25 -8.26 12.38
CA VAL A 18 16.16 -7.04 11.58
C VAL A 18 14.88 -6.33 12.03
N ALA A 19 15.02 -5.52 13.07
CA ALA A 19 13.93 -4.77 13.67
C ALA A 19 13.82 -3.44 12.93
N GLY A 20 12.62 -3.18 12.40
CA GLY A 20 12.30 -1.99 11.63
C GLY A 20 11.41 -2.34 10.45
N SER A 21 10.10 -2.10 10.60
CA SER A 21 9.25 -1.86 9.44
C SER A 21 9.72 -0.56 8.79
N VAL A 22 9.94 -0.57 7.48
CA VAL A 22 10.08 0.69 6.72
C VAL A 22 8.81 1.51 6.99
N PRO A 23 8.93 2.74 7.55
CA PRO A 23 7.78 3.59 7.83
C PRO A 23 6.96 3.88 6.57
N SER A 24 5.65 4.14 6.71
CA SER A 24 4.75 4.41 5.57
C SER A 24 5.28 5.53 4.68
N VAL A 25 5.74 6.63 5.27
CA VAL A 25 6.29 7.80 4.53
C VAL A 25 7.48 7.46 3.64
N LEU A 26 8.26 6.42 3.97
CA LEU A 26 9.36 5.99 3.09
C LEU A 26 8.86 5.18 1.90
N TRP A 27 7.74 4.46 2.04
CA TRP A 27 7.07 3.84 0.90
C TRP A 27 6.42 4.88 0.00
N GLU A 28 5.81 5.91 0.58
CA GLU A 28 5.26 7.05 -0.16
C GLU A 28 6.36 7.76 -0.95
N LEU A 29 7.51 8.06 -0.32
CA LEU A 29 8.68 8.62 -1.00
C LEU A 29 9.18 7.69 -2.12
N PHE A 30 9.22 6.38 -1.88
CA PHE A 30 9.58 5.42 -2.91
C PHE A 30 8.61 5.44 -4.10
N GLY A 31 7.30 5.50 -3.83
CA GLY A 31 6.26 5.67 -4.85
C GLY A 31 6.41 6.98 -5.63
N ALA A 32 6.74 8.09 -4.95
CA ALA A 32 6.99 9.39 -5.57
C ALA A 32 8.18 9.36 -6.53
N ILE A 33 9.27 8.69 -6.13
CA ILE A 33 10.44 8.49 -6.99
C ILE A 33 10.08 7.64 -8.21
N LEU A 34 9.28 6.59 -8.01
CA LEU A 34 8.91 5.66 -9.09
C LEU A 34 7.96 6.31 -10.11
N THR A 35 6.95 7.02 -9.65
CA THR A 35 5.87 7.62 -10.48
C THR A 35 6.19 9.04 -10.95
N GLY A 36 7.18 9.70 -10.34
CA GLY A 36 7.43 11.13 -10.53
C GLY A 36 6.36 12.04 -9.90
N LYS A 37 5.37 11.49 -9.20
CA LYS A 37 4.29 12.25 -8.57
C LYS A 37 4.73 12.80 -7.22
N LYS A 38 4.24 14.00 -6.90
CA LYS A 38 4.48 14.64 -5.60
C LYS A 38 3.48 14.12 -4.58
N GLY A 39 3.82 14.23 -3.30
CA GLY A 39 2.88 13.97 -2.22
C GLY A 39 1.66 14.90 -2.33
N ALA A 40 0.47 14.37 -2.07
CA ALA A 40 -0.78 15.12 -2.18
C ALA A 40 -0.92 16.22 -1.10
N GLY A 41 -0.12 16.13 -0.03
CA GLY A 41 0.03 17.20 0.97
C GLY A 41 -1.13 17.39 1.95
N GLY A 42 -2.12 16.48 1.94
CA GLY A 42 -3.35 16.59 2.75
C GLY A 42 -3.96 15.25 3.16
N VAL A 43 -5.27 15.27 3.48
CA VAL A 43 -6.06 14.05 3.74
C VAL A 43 -6.54 13.51 2.39
N GLY A 44 -6.10 12.31 2.02
CA GLY A 44 -6.51 11.67 0.77
C GLY A 44 -5.54 10.57 0.35
N ALA A 45 -5.34 10.43 -0.97
CA ALA A 45 -4.29 9.61 -1.56
C ALA A 45 -2.89 10.06 -1.12
N ASP A 46 -1.94 9.14 -1.11
CA ASP A 46 -0.58 9.41 -0.66
C ASP A 46 0.17 10.39 -1.59
N LEU A 47 0.00 10.21 -2.91
CA LEU A 47 0.57 11.04 -3.96
C LEU A 47 -0.54 11.56 -4.87
N ASP A 48 -0.25 12.57 -5.68
CA ASP A 48 -1.18 13.11 -6.66
C ASP A 48 -1.65 12.03 -7.66
N GLY A 49 -2.89 11.56 -7.48
CA GLY A 49 -3.51 10.48 -8.24
C GLY A 49 -3.09 9.06 -7.87
N TRP A 50 -2.38 8.85 -6.74
CA TRP A 50 -1.88 7.52 -6.35
C TRP A 50 -1.95 7.23 -4.85
N GLU A 51 -2.42 6.03 -4.50
CA GLU A 51 -2.28 5.43 -3.17
C GLU A 51 -1.10 4.43 -3.17
N VAL A 52 -0.30 4.41 -2.11
CA VAL A 52 0.85 3.51 -1.96
C VAL A 52 0.62 2.53 -0.81
N LYS A 53 0.52 1.25 -1.14
CA LYS A 53 0.39 0.17 -0.17
C LYS A 53 1.64 -0.69 -0.14
N SER A 54 2.04 -1.09 1.07
CA SER A 54 3.12 -2.05 1.25
C SER A 54 2.69 -3.24 2.10
N ALA A 55 3.22 -4.41 1.78
CA ALA A 55 3.00 -5.63 2.54
C ALA A 55 4.23 -6.52 2.49
N LYS A 56 4.58 -7.11 3.63
CA LYS A 56 5.58 -8.18 3.69
C LYS A 56 5.04 -9.43 2.98
N ASP A 57 5.93 -10.27 2.45
CA ASP A 57 5.59 -11.61 1.97
C ASP A 57 4.66 -12.40 2.91
N GLY A 58 3.62 -12.98 2.33
CA GLY A 58 2.54 -13.67 3.05
C GLY A 58 1.51 -12.74 3.70
N GLY A 59 1.69 -11.42 3.62
CA GLY A 59 0.76 -10.42 4.12
C GLY A 59 -0.31 -10.01 3.11
N ALA A 60 -1.15 -9.07 3.54
CA ALA A 60 -2.16 -8.41 2.73
C ALA A 60 -2.00 -6.88 2.82
N TYR A 61 -2.61 -6.17 1.88
CA TYR A 61 -2.51 -4.71 1.80
C TYR A 61 -3.67 -4.07 2.56
N GLU A 62 -3.35 -3.47 3.70
CA GLU A 62 -4.36 -2.91 4.61
C GLU A 62 -4.79 -1.50 4.19
N TYR A 63 -6.09 -1.28 4.24
CA TYR A 63 -6.76 0.00 4.12
C TYR A 63 -7.44 0.32 5.44
N GLN A 64 -7.27 1.56 5.90
CA GLN A 64 -7.88 2.05 7.13
C GLN A 64 -8.67 3.32 6.85
N TYR A 65 -9.92 3.33 7.30
CA TYR A 65 -10.84 4.43 7.07
C TYR A 65 -11.29 5.01 8.41
N HIS A 66 -11.17 6.34 8.55
CA HIS A 66 -11.55 7.07 9.75
C HIS A 66 -13.01 7.50 9.69
N LEU A 67 -13.74 7.50 10.81
CA LEU A 67 -15.17 7.84 10.91
C LEU A 67 -15.60 9.08 10.11
N LYS A 68 -14.79 10.15 10.12
CA LYS A 68 -15.17 11.45 9.52
C LYS A 68 -14.77 11.61 8.05
N THR A 69 -13.74 10.90 7.61
CA THR A 69 -13.09 11.11 6.30
C THR A 69 -13.05 9.85 5.45
N GLY A 70 -13.41 8.70 6.03
CA GLY A 70 -13.24 7.39 5.43
C GLY A 70 -14.15 7.16 4.22
N LEU A 71 -15.37 7.70 4.23
CA LEU A 71 -16.26 7.59 3.09
C LEU A 71 -15.72 8.33 1.86
N GLN A 72 -15.13 9.50 2.05
CA GLN A 72 -14.49 10.23 0.95
C GLN A 72 -13.25 9.49 0.45
N LYS A 73 -12.41 8.98 1.37
CA LYS A 73 -11.22 8.20 0.99
C LYS A 73 -11.60 6.89 0.25
N LEU A 74 -12.69 6.23 0.62
CA LEU A 74 -13.19 5.06 -0.13
C LEU A 74 -13.56 5.41 -1.59
N LYS A 75 -14.17 6.58 -1.81
CA LYS A 75 -14.51 7.05 -3.16
C LYS A 75 -13.25 7.40 -3.95
N GLU A 76 -12.33 8.11 -3.31
CA GLU A 76 -11.02 8.44 -3.89
C GLU A 76 -10.23 7.19 -4.27
N ASP A 77 -10.22 6.16 -3.41
CA ASP A 77 -9.57 4.87 -3.69
C ASP A 77 -10.17 4.18 -4.94
N CYS A 78 -11.43 4.46 -5.31
CA CYS A 78 -12.02 3.93 -6.56
C CYS A 78 -11.47 4.62 -7.82
N GLU A 79 -10.85 5.79 -7.69
CA GLU A 79 -10.49 6.67 -8.80
C GLU A 79 -8.98 6.75 -8.99
N VAL A 80 -8.21 6.80 -7.88
CA VAL A 80 -6.75 6.89 -7.93
C VAL A 80 -6.11 5.56 -8.32
N ASN A 81 -4.90 5.62 -8.85
CA ASN A 81 -4.09 4.44 -9.09
C ASN A 81 -3.49 3.91 -7.79
N HIS A 82 -3.12 2.63 -7.77
CA HIS A 82 -2.60 1.98 -6.57
C HIS A 82 -1.25 1.32 -6.85
N LEU A 83 -0.21 1.73 -6.12
CA LEU A 83 1.07 1.03 -6.08
C LEU A 83 1.10 0.03 -4.93
N PHE A 84 1.34 -1.23 -5.25
CA PHE A 84 1.45 -2.32 -4.29
C PHE A 84 2.90 -2.80 -4.20
N CYS A 85 3.57 -2.44 -3.11
CA CYS A 85 4.94 -2.82 -2.79
C CYS A 85 4.96 -4.09 -1.93
N ASN A 86 5.37 -5.23 -2.51
CA ASN A 86 5.58 -6.46 -1.78
C ASN A 86 7.07 -6.72 -1.51
N TYR A 87 7.43 -6.97 -0.25
CA TYR A 87 8.84 -7.13 0.12
C TYR A 87 9.07 -8.33 1.04
N ASN A 88 10.28 -8.90 0.97
CA ASN A 88 10.69 -9.96 1.89
C ASN A 88 11.23 -9.39 3.21
N LYS A 89 11.48 -10.25 4.20
CA LYS A 89 11.81 -9.84 5.57
C LYS A 89 13.03 -8.91 5.69
N ASP A 90 14.00 -9.05 4.80
CA ASP A 90 15.25 -8.29 4.82
C ASP A 90 15.36 -7.27 3.67
N TYR A 91 14.26 -7.03 2.95
CA TYR A 91 14.16 -6.08 1.83
C TYR A 91 15.10 -6.39 0.65
N SER A 92 15.73 -7.56 0.63
CA SER A 92 16.57 -7.99 -0.49
C SER A 92 15.75 -8.29 -1.75
N ARG A 93 14.46 -8.57 -1.58
CA ARG A 93 13.48 -8.73 -2.66
C ARG A 93 12.34 -7.74 -2.50
N LEU A 94 12.03 -7.02 -3.57
CA LEU A 94 10.91 -6.10 -3.70
C LEU A 94 10.22 -6.31 -5.05
N GLU A 95 8.91 -6.47 -5.03
CA GLU A 95 8.06 -6.46 -6.21
C GLU A 95 7.05 -5.32 -6.10
N VAL A 96 6.91 -4.53 -7.16
CA VAL A 96 5.97 -3.41 -7.21
C VAL A 96 5.00 -3.63 -8.37
N ARG A 97 3.71 -3.58 -8.08
CA ARG A 97 2.64 -3.66 -9.07
C ARG A 97 1.77 -2.41 -9.05
N ALA A 98 1.25 -2.02 -10.21
CA ALA A 98 0.27 -0.95 -10.35
C ALA A 98 -1.10 -1.51 -10.77
N ILE A 99 -2.17 -0.93 -10.24
CA ILE A 99 -3.57 -1.24 -10.59
C ILE A 99 -4.37 0.08 -10.62
N HIS A 100 -5.27 0.27 -11.59
CA HIS A 100 -6.18 1.40 -11.57
C HIS A 100 -7.23 1.22 -10.47
N GLY A 101 -7.60 2.28 -9.76
CA GLY A 101 -8.64 2.21 -8.72
C GLY A 101 -9.96 1.65 -9.24
N SER A 102 -10.27 1.93 -10.51
CA SER A 102 -11.46 1.42 -11.19
C SER A 102 -11.54 -0.10 -11.23
N ASP A 103 -10.40 -0.78 -11.37
CA ASP A 103 -10.32 -2.24 -11.47
C ASP A 103 -10.51 -2.91 -10.09
N LEU A 104 -10.29 -2.16 -9.01
CA LEU A 104 -10.52 -2.59 -7.63
C LEU A 104 -11.88 -2.15 -7.08
N ALA A 105 -12.51 -1.17 -7.72
CA ALA A 105 -13.63 -0.43 -7.16
C ALA A 105 -14.83 -1.31 -6.81
N ASP A 106 -15.29 -2.14 -7.74
CA ASP A 106 -16.51 -2.94 -7.57
C ASP A 106 -16.32 -4.07 -6.55
N GLU A 107 -15.19 -4.80 -6.64
CA GLU A 107 -14.92 -5.96 -5.78
C GLU A 107 -14.57 -5.53 -4.33
N TYR A 108 -13.90 -4.38 -4.17
CA TYR A 108 -13.38 -3.93 -2.89
C TYR A 108 -14.05 -2.65 -2.41
N PHE A 109 -13.71 -1.50 -2.97
CA PHE A 109 -14.00 -0.20 -2.34
C PHE A 109 -15.51 0.09 -2.24
N LYS A 110 -16.28 -0.11 -3.31
CA LYS A 110 -17.75 0.03 -3.30
C LYS A 110 -18.41 -1.05 -2.44
N ALA A 111 -17.91 -2.29 -2.49
CA ALA A 111 -18.40 -3.38 -1.64
C ALA A 111 -18.10 -3.15 -0.14
N TRP A 112 -17.14 -2.28 0.18
CA TRP A 112 -16.79 -1.90 1.53
C TRP A 112 -17.61 -0.72 2.05
N THR A 113 -18.13 0.15 1.18
CA THR A 113 -18.96 1.31 1.57
C THR A 113 -20.11 0.95 2.52
N PRO A 114 -21.03 0.01 2.22
CA PRO A 114 -22.11 -0.32 3.15
C PRO A 114 -21.59 -0.93 4.47
N LYS A 115 -20.44 -1.63 4.42
CA LYS A 115 -19.80 -2.20 5.62
C LYS A 115 -19.14 -1.12 6.50
N TYR A 116 -18.63 -0.06 5.87
CA TYR A 116 -18.09 1.12 6.55
C TYR A 116 -19.21 1.88 7.26
N GLU A 117 -20.34 2.11 6.59
CA GLU A 117 -21.51 2.80 7.17
C GLU A 117 -22.05 2.04 8.37
N ALA A 118 -22.25 0.72 8.24
CA ALA A 118 -22.66 -0.14 9.35
C ALA A 118 -21.63 -0.20 10.50
N ASN A 119 -20.33 0.03 10.23
CA ASN A 119 -19.31 0.10 11.28
C ASN A 119 -19.42 1.36 12.14
N TYR A 120 -20.02 2.42 11.58
CA TYR A 120 -20.11 3.74 12.18
C TYR A 120 -21.54 4.22 12.42
N ASP A 121 -22.49 3.28 12.39
CA ASP A 121 -23.89 3.55 12.67
C ASP A 121 -24.05 4.14 14.09
N PRO A 122 -24.52 5.40 14.21
CA PRO A 122 -24.64 6.09 15.48
C PRO A 122 -25.79 5.56 16.35
N THR A 123 -26.66 4.70 15.81
CA THR A 123 -27.76 4.08 16.55
C THR A 123 -27.30 2.87 17.38
N VAL A 124 -26.09 2.37 17.13
CA VAL A 124 -25.44 1.31 17.89
C VAL A 124 -24.74 1.92 19.12
N ASP A 125 -24.79 1.21 20.25
CA ASP A 125 -24.24 1.68 21.53
C ASP A 125 -22.83 2.30 21.40
N SER A 126 -22.67 3.49 21.98
CA SER A 126 -21.43 4.27 21.95
C SER A 126 -20.24 3.58 22.62
N ALA A 127 -20.46 2.63 23.53
CA ALA A 127 -19.41 1.76 24.06
C ALA A 127 -18.85 0.81 22.99
N ALA A 128 -19.60 0.58 21.90
CA ALA A 128 -19.19 -0.14 20.72
C ALA A 128 -18.59 0.79 19.63
N ARG A 129 -18.30 2.09 19.90
CA ARG A 129 -17.62 2.98 18.94
C ARG A 129 -16.38 2.31 18.41
N ARG A 130 -16.46 1.87 17.16
CA ARG A 130 -15.50 0.94 16.59
C ARG A 130 -14.20 1.66 16.27
N GLN A 131 -13.10 0.94 16.43
CA GLN A 131 -11.80 1.26 15.87
C GLN A 131 -11.91 1.64 14.38
N ARG A 132 -10.85 2.23 13.80
CA ARG A 132 -10.79 2.52 12.35
C ARG A 132 -11.32 1.33 11.55
N PHE A 133 -12.19 1.58 10.57
CA PHE A 133 -12.71 0.53 9.71
C PHE A 133 -11.55 0.01 8.85
N ARG A 134 -11.14 -1.24 9.09
CA ARG A 134 -10.00 -1.87 8.40
C ARG A 134 -10.46 -2.94 7.43
N ARG A 135 -9.88 -2.95 6.24
CA ARG A 135 -10.08 -3.95 5.19
C ARG A 135 -8.76 -4.23 4.49
N ASN A 136 -8.69 -5.35 3.80
CA ASN A 136 -7.47 -5.80 3.15
C ASN A 136 -7.76 -6.24 1.72
N ILE A 137 -6.84 -5.92 0.80
CA ILE A 137 -6.76 -6.57 -0.51
C ILE A 137 -5.70 -7.67 -0.43
N PRO A 138 -6.03 -8.92 -0.77
CA PRO A 138 -5.07 -10.02 -0.68
C PRO A 138 -4.03 -9.95 -1.78
N LYS A 139 -2.80 -10.38 -1.49
CA LYS A 139 -1.69 -10.42 -2.47
C LYS A 139 -2.04 -11.19 -3.75
N GLY A 140 -2.81 -12.28 -3.64
CA GLY A 140 -3.24 -13.07 -4.81
C GLY A 140 -3.98 -12.23 -5.84
N LYS A 141 -4.87 -11.33 -5.39
CA LYS A 141 -5.63 -10.44 -6.26
C LYS A 141 -4.79 -9.33 -6.87
N VAL A 142 -3.84 -8.79 -6.10
CA VAL A 142 -2.86 -7.86 -6.64
C VAL A 142 -1.96 -8.50 -7.70
N ASN A 143 -1.59 -9.77 -7.53
CA ASN A 143 -0.81 -10.51 -8.52
C ASN A 143 -1.60 -10.80 -9.80
N GLU A 144 -2.90 -11.05 -9.66
CA GLU A 144 -3.83 -11.34 -10.76
C GLU A 144 -4.11 -10.09 -11.61
N LEU A 145 -4.45 -8.98 -10.97
CA LEU A 145 -4.87 -7.75 -11.64
C LEU A 145 -3.71 -6.78 -11.94
N GLY A 146 -2.63 -6.86 -11.16
CA GLY A 146 -1.58 -5.84 -11.17
C GLY A 146 -0.53 -6.03 -12.25
N VAL A 147 -0.20 -4.93 -12.91
CA VAL A 147 0.89 -4.84 -13.86
C VAL A 147 2.22 -4.75 -13.11
N LEU A 148 3.20 -5.59 -13.46
CA LEU A 148 4.51 -5.61 -12.82
C LEU A 148 5.36 -4.41 -13.27
N ILE A 149 5.60 -3.46 -12.36
CA ILE A 149 6.34 -2.22 -12.64
C ILE A 149 7.83 -2.36 -12.29
N LEU A 150 8.15 -2.97 -11.15
CA LEU A 150 9.52 -3.10 -10.67
C LEU A 150 9.72 -4.43 -9.97
N ARG A 151 10.86 -5.08 -10.24
CA ARG A 151 11.36 -6.18 -9.43
C ARG A 151 12.82 -5.92 -9.05
N ILE A 152 13.11 -6.10 -7.76
CA ILE A 152 14.45 -6.09 -7.20
C ILE A 152 14.69 -7.47 -6.60
N GLU A 153 15.80 -8.09 -6.94
CA GLU A 153 16.27 -9.35 -6.38
C GLU A 153 17.71 -9.18 -5.89
N ASN A 154 17.98 -9.57 -4.64
CA ASN A 154 19.27 -9.41 -3.99
C ASN A 154 19.84 -7.98 -4.09
N GLY A 155 18.96 -6.97 -4.00
CA GLY A 155 19.35 -5.56 -4.13
C GLY A 155 19.62 -5.08 -5.57
N ILE A 156 19.47 -5.95 -6.58
CA ILE A 156 19.67 -5.63 -7.99
C ILE A 156 18.30 -5.49 -8.66
N VAL A 157 18.10 -4.41 -9.43
CA VAL A 157 16.91 -4.26 -10.26
C VAL A 157 16.95 -5.31 -11.38
N THR A 158 16.02 -6.25 -11.37
CA THR A 158 15.90 -7.31 -12.38
C THR A 158 14.79 -7.05 -13.39
N HIS A 159 13.84 -6.18 -13.05
CA HIS A 159 12.78 -5.72 -13.94
C HIS A 159 12.43 -4.28 -13.62
N ARG A 160 12.24 -3.45 -14.64
CA ARG A 160 11.65 -2.12 -14.54
C ARG A 160 10.90 -1.81 -15.83
N ASP A 161 9.62 -1.49 -15.72
CA ASP A 161 8.76 -1.17 -16.86
C ASP A 161 8.20 0.25 -16.70
N GLN A 162 8.89 1.21 -17.30
CA GLN A 162 8.49 2.62 -17.25
C GLN A 162 7.31 2.89 -18.19
N GLU A 163 7.29 2.24 -19.36
CA GLU A 163 6.21 2.42 -20.34
C GLU A 163 4.88 1.93 -19.79
N ALA A 164 4.86 0.77 -19.11
CA ALA A 164 3.68 0.31 -18.40
C ALA A 164 3.22 1.29 -17.31
N LEU A 165 4.16 1.90 -16.57
CA LEU A 165 3.85 2.85 -15.52
C LEU A 165 3.27 4.16 -16.07
N ASP A 166 3.73 4.61 -17.23
CA ASP A 166 3.27 5.85 -17.88
C ASP A 166 1.81 5.75 -18.38
N ASN A 167 1.24 4.54 -18.45
CA ASN A 167 -0.17 4.31 -18.76
C ASN A 167 -1.13 4.54 -17.58
N PHE A 168 -0.60 4.91 -16.40
CA PHE A 168 -1.37 5.16 -15.17
C PHE A 168 -1.48 6.65 -14.82
#